data_AF-A0AAE4CXV4-F1
#
_entry.id   AF-A0AAE4CXV4-F1
#
_cell.length_a   1.000
_cell.length_b   1.000
_cell.length_c   1.000
_cell.angle_alpha   90.00
_cell.angle_beta   90.00
_cell.angle_gamma   90.00
#
_symmetry.space_group_name_H-M   'P 1'
#
loop_
_entity.id
_entity.type
_entity.pdbx_description
1 polymer ?
#
loop_
_entity_poly.entity_id
_entity_poly.type
_entity_poly.pdbx_seq_one_letter_code
_entity_poly.pdbx_strand_id
1 'polypeptide(L)'
;MATKDIRTTQAHVSCDVCGRTLLRGERAETYLSGGTRREVCELCQPRALHEGWVREGAALERGTRPASGERRRSLFGRLKRPRPEESGGGNGHGYDESHEPSPSRSTRVSRVERMEPERELRQVRAVPTNVEQRTATAIDRFNQSEHTRTISGVARSLGAPVVVARAHEEPASIVTIVVSWELCWYRYEVDLDAGNVRTAGQGYELDELDPADRVEANAVADEYGSLTPA
;
A
#
# COMPACT_ATOMS: atom_id res chain seq x y z
N MET A 1 15.71 12.54 -50.06
CA MET A 1 14.71 13.37 -49.35
C MET A 1 15.04 13.32 -47.86
N ALA A 2 14.96 14.43 -47.14
CA ALA A 2 15.23 14.44 -45.69
C ALA A 2 13.93 14.15 -44.92
N THR A 3 13.98 13.19 -43.98
CA THR A 3 12.86 12.90 -43.08
C THR A 3 12.71 14.00 -42.04
N LYS A 4 11.51 14.58 -41.93
CA LYS A 4 11.23 15.67 -40.99
C LYS A 4 10.83 15.09 -39.64
N ASP A 5 11.73 15.15 -38.66
CA ASP A 5 11.49 14.67 -37.30
C ASP A 5 10.24 15.31 -36.66
N ILE A 6 9.31 14.47 -36.21
CA ILE A 6 8.13 14.90 -35.44
C ILE A 6 8.50 14.88 -33.97
N ARG A 7 9.12 15.97 -33.48
CA ARG A 7 9.38 16.16 -32.05
C ARG A 7 8.13 16.66 -31.34
N THR A 8 7.51 15.80 -30.55
CA THR A 8 6.37 16.16 -29.68
C THR A 8 6.85 17.01 -28.50
N THR A 9 6.49 18.30 -28.48
CA THR A 9 6.95 19.28 -27.47
C THR A 9 6.18 19.22 -26.13
N GLN A 10 5.50 18.11 -25.81
CA GLN A 10 4.66 18.00 -24.61
C GLN A 10 5.39 17.25 -23.49
N ALA A 11 5.35 17.80 -22.28
CA ALA A 11 5.91 17.14 -21.10
C ALA A 11 5.05 15.92 -20.73
N HIS A 12 5.67 14.76 -20.61
CA HIS A 12 5.02 13.54 -20.17
C HIS A 12 4.88 13.56 -18.64
N VAL A 13 3.64 13.71 -18.15
CA VAL A 13 3.32 13.60 -16.71
C VAL A 13 3.05 12.14 -16.39
N SER A 14 3.64 11.62 -15.32
CA SER A 14 3.35 10.28 -14.77
C SER A 14 2.58 10.40 -13.46
N CYS A 15 1.64 9.48 -13.23
CA CYS A 15 0.91 9.46 -11.96
C CYS A 15 1.77 8.86 -10.84
N ASP A 16 1.96 9.60 -9.74
CA ASP A 16 2.72 9.17 -8.56
C ASP A 16 2.12 7.94 -7.83
N VAL A 17 0.87 7.57 -8.09
CA VAL A 17 0.15 6.46 -7.42
C VAL A 17 0.25 5.14 -8.19
N CYS A 18 0.28 5.19 -9.53
CA CYS A 18 0.25 3.99 -10.39
C CYS A 18 1.35 3.95 -11.47
N GLY A 19 2.24 4.94 -11.51
CA GLY A 19 3.35 5.04 -12.46
C GLY A 19 2.98 5.35 -13.91
N ARG A 20 1.70 5.18 -14.30
CA ARG A 20 1.24 5.38 -15.69
C ARG A 20 1.50 6.81 -16.17
N THR A 21 2.09 6.95 -17.35
CA THR A 21 2.15 8.23 -18.09
C THR A 21 0.76 8.61 -18.56
N LEU A 22 0.30 9.82 -18.23
CA LEU A 22 -1.00 10.33 -18.63
C LEU A 22 -1.03 10.60 -20.14
N LEU A 23 -2.15 10.24 -20.78
CA LEU A 23 -2.35 10.45 -22.21
C LEU A 23 -2.96 11.83 -22.50
N ARG A 24 -2.86 12.29 -23.76
CA ARG A 24 -3.34 13.61 -24.19
C ARG A 24 -4.85 13.73 -24.01
N GLY A 25 -5.28 14.41 -22.95
CA GLY A 25 -6.69 14.63 -22.59
C GLY A 25 -7.06 14.10 -21.20
N GLU A 26 -6.26 13.17 -20.66
CA GLU A 26 -6.33 12.72 -19.27
C GLU A 26 -5.87 13.85 -18.34
N ARG A 27 -6.60 14.11 -17.25
CA ARG A 27 -6.21 15.13 -16.27
C ARG A 27 -5.35 14.52 -15.16
N ALA A 28 -4.26 15.21 -14.85
CA ALA A 28 -3.64 15.11 -13.54
C ALA A 28 -4.34 16.08 -12.57
N GLU A 29 -4.35 15.74 -11.29
CA GLU A 29 -4.70 16.66 -10.22
C GLU A 29 -3.63 16.60 -9.12
N THR A 30 -3.21 17.77 -8.65
CA THR A 30 -2.08 17.91 -7.74
C THR A 30 -2.48 17.68 -6.27
N TYR A 31 -1.80 16.73 -5.65
CA TYR A 31 -1.90 16.38 -4.24
C TYR A 31 -0.61 16.71 -3.49
N LEU A 32 -0.71 16.83 -2.17
CA LEU A 32 0.42 16.96 -1.24
C LEU A 32 0.54 15.68 -0.40
N SER A 33 1.72 15.06 -0.45
CA SER A 33 2.11 13.92 0.39
C SER A 33 3.48 14.20 1.00
N GLY A 34 3.58 14.19 2.33
CA GLY A 34 4.79 14.61 3.05
C GLY A 34 5.25 16.05 2.74
N GLY A 35 4.33 16.93 2.31
CA GLY A 35 4.64 18.28 1.83
C GLY A 35 5.20 18.36 0.40
N THR A 36 5.41 17.23 -0.27
CA THR A 36 5.82 17.16 -1.68
C THR A 36 4.59 17.15 -2.59
N ARG A 37 4.60 17.92 -3.68
CA ARG A 37 3.56 17.85 -4.73
C ARG A 37 3.65 16.53 -5.50
N ARG A 38 2.50 15.95 -5.79
CA ARG A 38 2.32 14.66 -6.48
C ARG A 38 1.19 14.77 -7.48
N GLU A 39 1.38 14.24 -8.68
CA GLU A 39 0.38 14.27 -9.75
C GLU A 39 -0.43 12.97 -9.78
N VAL A 40 -1.76 13.09 -9.68
CA VAL A 40 -2.67 11.95 -9.54
C VAL A 40 -3.67 11.95 -10.68
N CYS A 41 -3.72 10.87 -11.47
CA CYS A 41 -4.72 10.72 -12.52
C CYS A 41 -6.13 10.48 -11.93
N GLU A 42 -7.16 10.80 -12.71
CA GLU A 42 -8.58 10.72 -12.30
C GLU A 42 -8.96 9.37 -11.65
N LEU A 43 -8.39 8.25 -12.13
CA LEU A 43 -8.68 6.90 -11.64
C LEU A 43 -8.08 6.58 -10.25
N CYS A 44 -7.01 7.28 -9.87
CA CYS A 44 -6.22 7.04 -8.65
C CYS A 44 -6.53 8.02 -7.51
N GLN A 45 -7.36 9.04 -7.75
CA GLN A 45 -7.75 10.03 -6.73
C GLN A 45 -8.32 9.41 -5.42
N PRO A 46 -9.16 8.35 -5.45
CA PRO A 46 -9.64 7.72 -4.21
C PRO A 46 -8.52 7.07 -3.39
N ARG A 47 -7.50 6.52 -4.06
CA ARG A 47 -6.35 5.90 -3.41
C ARG A 47 -5.42 6.93 -2.78
N ALA A 48 -5.14 8.04 -3.46
CA ALA A 48 -4.39 9.16 -2.88
C ALA A 48 -5.07 9.70 -1.60
N LEU A 49 -6.41 9.83 -1.61
CA LEU A 49 -7.18 10.24 -0.43
C LEU A 49 -7.12 9.19 0.71
N HIS A 50 -7.17 7.90 0.39
CA HIS A 50 -7.03 6.81 1.38
C HIS A 50 -5.62 6.75 1.99
N GLU A 51 -4.59 7.04 1.20
CA GLU A 51 -3.20 7.20 1.66
C GLU A 51 -2.99 8.53 2.44
N GLY A 52 -4.05 9.31 2.68
CA GLY A 52 -4.02 10.55 3.47
C GLY A 52 -3.47 11.77 2.73
N TRP A 53 -3.24 11.69 1.42
CA TRP A 53 -2.72 12.80 0.63
C TRP A 53 -3.78 13.91 0.51
N VAL A 54 -3.35 15.17 0.53
CA VAL A 54 -4.27 16.32 0.52
C VAL A 54 -4.25 17.01 -0.85
N ARG A 55 -5.39 17.04 -1.57
CA ARG A 55 -5.56 17.88 -2.78
C ARG A 55 -5.11 19.32 -2.49
N GLU A 56 -4.32 19.93 -3.37
CA GLU A 56 -3.66 21.22 -3.06
C GLU A 56 -4.66 22.34 -2.68
N GLY A 57 -5.80 22.43 -3.37
CA GLY A 57 -6.87 23.37 -3.01
C GLY A 57 -7.46 23.15 -1.60
N ALA A 58 -7.53 21.89 -1.14
CA ALA A 58 -8.00 21.52 0.19
C ALA A 58 -6.91 21.63 1.29
N ALA A 59 -5.66 21.93 0.92
CA ALA A 59 -4.64 22.36 1.86
C ALA A 59 -4.77 23.87 2.15
N LEU A 60 -5.01 24.68 1.12
CA LEU A 60 -5.16 26.13 1.23
C LEU A 60 -6.31 26.53 2.17
N GLU A 61 -7.50 25.92 2.02
CA GLU A 61 -8.64 26.19 2.93
C GLU A 61 -8.38 25.86 4.41
N ARG A 62 -7.43 24.96 4.71
CA ARG A 62 -7.03 24.64 6.08
C ARG A 62 -6.12 25.71 6.69
N GLY A 63 -5.40 26.49 5.86
CA GLY A 63 -4.63 27.65 6.30
C GLY A 63 -5.47 28.90 6.58
N THR A 64 -6.67 29.01 6.01
CA THR A 64 -7.50 30.23 6.08
C THR A 64 -8.54 30.23 7.21
N ARG A 65 -8.69 29.14 7.97
CA ARG A 65 -9.58 29.10 9.14
C ARG A 65 -8.87 29.67 10.38
N PRO A 66 -9.25 30.85 10.91
CA PRO A 66 -8.72 31.32 12.19
C PRO A 66 -9.18 30.38 13.32
N ALA A 67 -8.27 30.04 14.23
CA ALA A 67 -8.53 29.16 15.37
C ALA A 67 -9.56 29.77 16.33
N SER A 68 -10.83 29.46 16.10
CA SER A 68 -11.97 30.13 16.72
C SER A 68 -12.62 29.24 17.78
N GLY A 69 -12.54 29.62 19.05
CA GLY A 69 -13.41 29.04 20.10
C GLY A 69 -12.77 28.49 21.38
N GLU A 70 -11.51 28.78 21.70
CA GLU A 70 -10.88 28.39 22.98
C GLU A 70 -11.47 29.18 24.18
N ARG A 71 -12.72 28.87 24.55
CA ARG A 71 -13.55 29.39 25.68
C ARG A 71 -14.97 28.83 25.51
N ARG A 72 -15.65 28.17 26.46
CA ARG A 72 -15.45 27.81 27.89
C ARG A 72 -16.17 26.43 28.09
N ARG A 73 -16.16 25.68 29.20
CA ARG A 73 -16.12 26.03 30.65
C ARG A 73 -15.51 24.89 31.48
N SER A 74 -14.66 25.22 32.44
CA SER A 74 -14.37 24.39 33.62
C SER A 74 -15.06 25.00 34.84
N LEU A 75 -15.73 24.20 35.68
CA LEU A 75 -16.52 24.65 36.84
C LEU A 75 -16.51 23.73 38.08
N PHE A 76 -15.46 22.94 38.27
CA PHE A 76 -15.10 22.34 39.58
C PHE A 76 -13.57 22.45 39.72
N GLY A 77 -12.93 22.86 40.83
CA GLY A 77 -13.30 22.78 42.24
C GLY A 77 -12.57 21.57 42.86
N ARG A 78 -11.65 21.67 43.84
CA ARG A 78 -11.32 22.75 44.78
C ARG A 78 -9.83 22.73 45.24
N LEU A 79 -9.27 23.92 45.46
CA LEU A 79 -8.57 24.37 46.68
C LEU A 79 -7.49 23.49 47.38
N LYS A 80 -6.20 23.92 47.32
CA LYS A 80 -5.37 24.24 48.50
C LYS A 80 -4.02 24.90 48.15
N ARG A 81 -3.51 25.73 49.07
CA ARG A 81 -2.14 26.30 49.19
C ARG A 81 -1.89 26.49 50.71
N PRO A 82 -0.63 26.47 51.20
CA PRO A 82 0.14 27.73 51.30
C PRO A 82 1.66 27.57 51.00
N ARG A 83 2.39 28.69 51.16
CA ARG A 83 3.87 28.89 51.26
C ARG A 83 4.20 29.12 52.78
N PRO A 84 5.42 29.45 53.26
CA PRO A 84 6.76 29.55 52.66
C PRO A 84 7.74 28.56 53.37
N GLU A 85 9.02 28.77 53.74
CA GLU A 85 9.99 29.89 53.70
C GLU A 85 11.45 29.36 53.60
N GLU A 86 12.42 30.27 53.39
CA GLU A 86 13.57 30.05 52.50
C GLU A 86 14.92 30.59 53.07
N SER A 87 16.03 29.82 53.02
CA SER A 87 17.43 30.18 53.43
C SER A 87 18.44 29.18 52.82
N GLY A 88 19.73 29.44 52.57
CA GLY A 88 20.59 30.64 52.76
C GLY A 88 21.91 30.52 51.93
N GLY A 89 22.89 31.43 52.12
CA GLY A 89 24.19 31.42 51.41
C GLY A 89 25.25 30.48 52.00
N GLY A 90 26.52 30.42 51.54
CA GLY A 90 27.24 31.13 50.46
C GLY A 90 28.77 30.86 50.51
N ASN A 91 29.54 31.27 49.48
CA ASN A 91 31.01 31.38 49.31
C ASN A 91 32.02 30.50 50.12
N GLY A 92 33.06 29.95 49.45
CA GLY A 92 34.40 29.85 50.09
C GLY A 92 35.46 28.83 49.59
N HIS A 93 36.26 29.21 48.59
CA HIS A 93 37.70 28.92 48.35
C HIS A 93 38.47 27.68 48.94
N GLY A 94 39.20 26.96 48.05
CA GLY A 94 40.50 26.30 48.30
C GLY A 94 40.47 24.84 48.84
N TYR A 95 41.52 24.02 48.70
CA TYR A 95 42.81 24.08 47.95
C TYR A 95 43.48 22.67 47.93
N ASP A 96 44.45 22.41 47.03
CA ASP A 96 45.46 21.32 46.97
C ASP A 96 45.04 19.82 47.08
N GLU A 97 45.82 18.82 46.62
CA GLU A 97 46.70 18.65 45.44
C GLU A 97 46.96 17.11 45.27
N SER A 98 47.55 16.67 44.14
CA SER A 98 48.27 15.39 43.94
C SER A 98 47.46 14.08 43.84
N HIS A 99 47.18 13.63 42.61
CA HIS A 99 47.98 12.56 41.98
C HIS A 99 47.66 12.36 40.47
N GLU A 100 48.71 12.25 39.66
CA GLU A 100 48.73 11.67 38.30
C GLU A 100 49.74 10.47 38.32
N PRO A 101 49.89 9.59 37.29
CA PRO A 101 49.78 9.90 35.86
C PRO A 101 49.08 8.90 34.92
N SER A 102 48.98 9.34 33.66
CA SER A 102 48.79 8.63 32.37
C SER A 102 49.59 7.30 32.15
N PRO A 103 49.47 6.56 31.01
CA PRO A 103 48.59 6.74 29.83
C PRO A 103 47.94 5.46 29.25
N SER A 104 47.12 5.56 28.18
CA SER A 104 47.29 4.77 26.93
C SER A 104 46.21 5.05 25.85
N ARG A 105 46.47 6.04 24.98
CA ARG A 105 45.61 6.36 23.82
C ARG A 105 45.93 5.46 22.63
N SER A 106 45.31 4.28 22.55
CA SER A 106 45.43 3.38 21.38
C SER A 106 44.28 3.60 20.39
N THR A 107 44.56 4.34 19.31
CA THR A 107 43.63 4.55 18.19
C THR A 107 43.46 3.24 17.41
N ARG A 108 42.52 2.37 17.82
CA ARG A 108 42.21 1.16 17.07
C ARG A 108 41.63 1.55 15.71
N VAL A 109 42.31 1.12 14.65
CA VAL A 109 41.89 1.32 13.26
C VAL A 109 40.47 0.78 13.09
N SER A 110 39.56 1.61 12.57
CA SER A 110 38.21 1.19 12.18
C SER A 110 38.32 0.15 11.08
N ARG A 111 38.30 -1.13 11.45
CA ARG A 111 38.07 -2.23 10.51
C ARG A 111 36.72 -1.93 9.87
N VAL A 112 36.73 -1.62 8.57
CA VAL A 112 35.51 -1.51 7.80
C VAL A 112 34.89 -2.90 7.77
N GLU A 113 33.88 -3.10 8.60
CA GLU A 113 33.07 -4.31 8.54
C GLU A 113 32.36 -4.27 7.18
N ARG A 114 32.87 -5.10 6.27
CA ARG A 114 32.20 -5.45 5.03
C ARG A 114 30.87 -6.04 5.45
N MET A 115 29.82 -5.22 5.39
CA MET A 115 28.45 -5.69 5.52
C MET A 115 28.27 -6.80 4.48
N GLU A 116 28.26 -8.04 4.94
CA GLU A 116 27.79 -9.14 4.12
C GLU A 116 26.33 -8.82 3.79
N PRO A 117 25.88 -9.00 2.54
CA PRO A 117 24.48 -8.79 2.22
C PRO A 117 23.67 -9.69 3.14
N GLU A 118 22.85 -9.08 4.01
CA GLU A 118 21.98 -9.81 4.92
C GLU A 118 21.23 -10.83 4.08
N ARG A 119 21.40 -12.12 4.41
CA ARG A 119 20.79 -13.21 3.65
C ARG A 119 19.30 -13.11 3.86
N GLU A 120 18.65 -12.39 2.94
CA GLU A 120 17.22 -12.14 2.91
C GLU A 120 16.50 -13.46 3.18
N LEU A 121 15.97 -13.57 4.40
CA LEU A 121 15.37 -14.79 4.91
C LEU A 121 14.07 -14.96 4.16
N ARG A 122 14.14 -15.62 2.99
CA ARG A 122 13.00 -16.00 2.16
C ARG A 122 11.96 -16.61 3.08
N GLN A 123 10.94 -15.81 3.41
CA GLN A 123 9.96 -16.18 4.42
C GLN A 123 8.97 -17.13 3.76
N VAL A 124 9.41 -18.37 3.54
CA VAL A 124 8.61 -19.46 2.97
C VAL A 124 7.41 -19.66 3.88
N ARG A 125 6.31 -19.03 3.48
CA ARG A 125 5.06 -19.01 4.21
C ARG A 125 4.41 -20.35 3.94
N ALA A 126 4.43 -21.24 4.93
CA ALA A 126 3.99 -22.62 4.78
C ALA A 126 2.63 -22.70 4.05
N VAL A 127 2.67 -23.14 2.79
CA VAL A 127 1.48 -23.30 1.95
C VAL A 127 0.58 -24.35 2.61
N PRO A 128 -0.72 -24.08 2.83
CA PRO A 128 -1.63 -25.07 3.38
C PRO A 128 -1.66 -26.35 2.54
N THR A 129 -1.63 -27.52 3.17
CA THR A 129 -1.68 -28.80 2.45
C THR A 129 -3.08 -29.11 1.92
N ASN A 130 -4.14 -28.60 2.55
CA ASN A 130 -5.51 -28.78 2.08
C ASN A 130 -5.84 -27.84 0.90
N VAL A 131 -6.33 -28.41 -0.20
CA VAL A 131 -6.88 -27.72 -1.38
C VAL A 131 -7.89 -26.63 -1.01
N GLU A 132 -8.83 -26.93 -0.11
CA GLU A 132 -9.88 -25.99 0.33
C GLU A 132 -9.25 -24.77 1.01
N GLN A 133 -8.28 -25.00 1.89
CA GLN A 133 -7.60 -23.95 2.63
C GLN A 133 -6.68 -23.11 1.72
N ARG A 134 -6.04 -23.71 0.71
CA ARG A 134 -5.32 -22.98 -0.34
C ARG A 134 -6.27 -22.10 -1.15
N THR A 135 -7.43 -22.63 -1.52
CA THR A 135 -8.46 -21.94 -2.31
C THR A 135 -9.05 -20.75 -1.55
N ALA A 136 -9.42 -20.93 -0.28
CA ALA A 136 -9.86 -19.84 0.59
C ALA A 136 -8.77 -18.77 0.80
N THR A 137 -7.52 -19.19 1.06
CA THR A 137 -6.39 -18.25 1.17
C THR A 137 -6.17 -17.46 -0.13
N ALA A 138 -6.36 -18.09 -1.29
CA ALA A 138 -6.23 -17.42 -2.58
C ALA A 138 -7.36 -16.43 -2.85
N ILE A 139 -8.60 -16.75 -2.44
CA ILE A 139 -9.73 -15.83 -2.47
C ILE A 139 -9.46 -14.60 -1.57
N ASP A 140 -8.95 -14.79 -0.35
CA ASP A 140 -8.56 -13.69 0.53
C ASP A 140 -7.49 -12.78 -0.11
N ARG A 141 -6.53 -13.34 -0.85
CA ARG A 141 -5.53 -12.57 -1.61
C ARG A 141 -6.14 -11.84 -2.81
N PHE A 142 -7.03 -12.48 -3.56
CA PHE A 142 -7.73 -11.86 -4.68
C PHE A 142 -8.55 -10.65 -4.22
N ASN A 143 -9.24 -10.77 -3.09
CA ASN A 143 -10.04 -9.70 -2.50
C ASN A 143 -9.20 -8.49 -2.04
N GLN A 144 -7.92 -8.71 -1.73
CA GLN A 144 -6.94 -7.67 -1.41
C GLN A 144 -6.29 -7.04 -2.67
N SER A 145 -6.57 -7.58 -3.87
CA SER A 145 -6.02 -7.10 -5.14
C SER A 145 -6.90 -6.03 -5.80
N GLU A 146 -6.34 -5.31 -6.79
CA GLU A 146 -7.08 -4.33 -7.58
C GLU A 146 -8.10 -4.95 -8.57
N HIS A 147 -8.07 -6.28 -8.77
CA HIS A 147 -8.89 -6.96 -9.76
C HIS A 147 -10.38 -7.00 -9.40
N THR A 148 -10.72 -6.92 -8.11
CA THR A 148 -12.10 -6.76 -7.60
C THR A 148 -12.84 -5.61 -8.31
N ARG A 149 -12.17 -4.48 -8.52
CA ARG A 149 -12.70 -3.31 -9.24
C ARG A 149 -13.03 -3.62 -10.71
N THR A 150 -12.26 -4.49 -11.37
CA THR A 150 -12.56 -4.96 -12.73
C THR A 150 -13.81 -5.84 -12.72
N ILE A 151 -13.90 -6.80 -11.78
CA ILE A 151 -15.05 -7.70 -11.66
C ILE A 151 -16.34 -6.90 -11.38
N SER A 152 -16.33 -5.96 -10.43
CA SER A 152 -17.46 -5.05 -10.17
C SER A 152 -17.86 -4.22 -11.40
N GLY A 153 -16.88 -3.77 -12.19
CA GLY A 153 -17.12 -3.02 -13.41
C GLY A 153 -17.86 -3.82 -14.50
N VAL A 154 -17.44 -5.07 -14.71
CA VAL A 154 -18.08 -5.98 -15.67
C VAL A 154 -19.42 -6.49 -15.15
N ALA A 155 -19.50 -6.87 -13.87
CA ALA A 155 -20.72 -7.39 -13.24
C ALA A 155 -21.90 -6.40 -13.29
N ARG A 156 -21.63 -5.09 -13.20
CA ARG A 156 -22.65 -4.04 -13.40
C ARG A 156 -23.28 -4.02 -14.80
N SER A 157 -22.65 -4.64 -15.79
CA SER A 157 -23.12 -4.68 -17.18
C SER A 157 -23.61 -6.08 -17.60
N LEU A 158 -23.01 -7.14 -17.08
CA LEU A 158 -23.27 -8.54 -17.47
C LEU A 158 -23.92 -9.40 -16.37
N GLY A 159 -24.19 -8.85 -15.18
CA GLY A 159 -24.76 -9.59 -14.05
C GLY A 159 -23.70 -10.34 -13.22
N ALA A 160 -24.13 -11.28 -12.38
CA ALA A 160 -23.23 -12.08 -11.55
C ALA A 160 -22.41 -13.07 -12.41
N PRO A 161 -21.08 -13.14 -12.24
CA PRO A 161 -20.25 -14.12 -12.93
C PRO A 161 -20.36 -15.53 -12.35
N VAL A 162 -20.01 -16.52 -13.16
CA VAL A 162 -19.55 -17.84 -12.71
C VAL A 162 -18.10 -17.70 -12.22
N VAL A 163 -17.80 -18.23 -11.03
CA VAL A 163 -16.45 -18.16 -10.43
C VAL A 163 -15.95 -19.56 -10.09
N VAL A 164 -14.76 -19.89 -10.58
CA VAL A 164 -14.06 -21.15 -10.34
C VAL A 164 -12.66 -20.85 -9.80
N ALA A 165 -12.39 -21.26 -8.57
CA ALA A 165 -11.08 -21.17 -7.92
C ALA A 165 -10.47 -22.57 -7.77
N ARG A 166 -9.38 -22.84 -8.50
CA ARG A 166 -8.76 -24.16 -8.65
C ARG A 166 -7.29 -24.12 -8.22
N ALA A 167 -6.98 -24.76 -7.10
CA ALA A 167 -5.60 -24.95 -6.66
C ALA A 167 -4.90 -26.02 -7.52
N HIS A 168 -3.65 -25.78 -7.92
CA HIS A 168 -2.88 -26.76 -8.71
C HIS A 168 -2.31 -27.85 -7.81
N GLU A 169 -1.94 -29.00 -8.38
CA GLU A 169 -1.21 -30.04 -7.64
C GLU A 169 0.28 -29.67 -7.58
N GLU A 170 0.89 -29.41 -8.73
CA GLU A 170 2.25 -28.90 -8.87
C GLU A 170 2.28 -27.68 -9.82
N PRO A 171 2.85 -26.52 -9.42
CA PRO A 171 3.31 -26.17 -8.07
C PRO A 171 2.14 -25.91 -7.10
N ALA A 172 2.22 -26.47 -5.89
CA ALA A 172 1.16 -26.36 -4.88
C ALA A 172 0.90 -24.93 -4.36
N SER A 173 1.79 -23.97 -4.61
CA SER A 173 1.59 -22.56 -4.25
C SER A 173 0.71 -21.78 -5.22
N ILE A 174 0.40 -22.31 -6.42
CA ILE A 174 -0.44 -21.59 -7.39
C ILE A 174 -1.90 -22.00 -7.27
N VAL A 175 -2.78 -21.00 -7.23
CA VAL A 175 -4.23 -21.15 -7.38
C VAL A 175 -4.68 -20.31 -8.57
N THR A 176 -5.36 -20.93 -9.53
CA THR A 176 -6.01 -20.21 -10.63
C THR A 176 -7.42 -19.81 -10.21
N ILE A 177 -7.81 -18.57 -10.48
CA ILE A 177 -9.18 -18.08 -10.31
C ILE A 177 -9.69 -17.63 -11.67
N VAL A 178 -10.75 -18.27 -12.16
CA VAL A 178 -11.48 -17.85 -13.36
C VAL A 178 -12.78 -17.17 -12.93
N VAL A 179 -13.05 -16.02 -13.55
CA VAL A 179 -14.29 -15.26 -13.41
C VAL A 179 -14.87 -15.07 -14.81
N SER A 180 -16.09 -15.53 -15.05
CA SER A 180 -16.65 -15.64 -16.41
C SER A 180 -18.13 -15.29 -16.51
N TRP A 181 -18.50 -14.82 -17.69
CA TRP A 181 -19.86 -14.51 -18.17
C TRP A 181 -20.03 -15.14 -19.56
N GLU A 182 -21.25 -15.16 -20.10
CA GLU A 182 -21.54 -15.72 -21.44
C GLU A 182 -20.74 -15.08 -22.59
N LEU A 183 -20.18 -13.88 -22.39
CA LEU A 183 -19.52 -13.06 -23.42
C LEU A 183 -18.04 -12.72 -23.13
N CYS A 184 -17.51 -13.09 -21.95
CA CYS A 184 -16.10 -12.89 -21.62
C CYS A 184 -15.65 -13.67 -20.38
N TRP A 185 -14.35 -13.89 -20.26
CA TRP A 185 -13.73 -14.48 -19.07
C TRP A 185 -12.41 -13.80 -18.73
N TYR A 186 -12.03 -13.87 -17.45
CA TYR A 186 -10.75 -13.45 -16.92
C TYR A 186 -10.15 -14.61 -16.11
N ARG A 187 -8.87 -14.90 -16.34
CA ARG A 187 -8.09 -15.87 -15.55
C ARG A 187 -7.02 -15.12 -14.77
N TYR A 188 -7.00 -15.33 -13.46
CA TYR A 188 -6.00 -14.85 -12.55
C TYR A 188 -5.19 -16.03 -11.99
N GLU A 189 -3.93 -15.79 -11.67
CA GLU A 189 -3.14 -16.67 -10.83
C GLU A 189 -2.83 -15.94 -9.52
N VAL A 190 -3.00 -16.68 -8.42
CA VAL A 190 -2.59 -16.28 -7.08
C VAL A 190 -1.39 -17.14 -6.68
N ASP A 191 -0.30 -16.48 -6.32
CA ASP A 191 0.89 -17.14 -5.76
C ASP A 191 0.84 -17.04 -4.23
N LEU A 192 0.70 -18.19 -3.57
CA LEU A 192 0.61 -18.29 -2.11
C LEU A 192 1.97 -18.15 -1.41
N ASP A 193 3.09 -18.45 -2.10
CA ASP A 193 4.46 -18.28 -1.58
C ASP A 193 4.88 -16.80 -1.67
N ALA A 194 4.78 -16.21 -2.87
CA ALA A 194 5.12 -14.80 -3.10
C ALA A 194 4.03 -13.83 -2.59
N GLY A 195 2.82 -14.33 -2.33
CA GLY A 195 1.68 -13.54 -1.84
C GLY A 195 1.12 -12.55 -2.86
N ASN A 196 1.36 -12.76 -4.16
CA ASN A 196 0.91 -11.88 -5.24
C ASN A 196 -0.31 -12.43 -5.98
N VAL A 197 -0.94 -11.57 -6.78
CA VAL A 197 -2.01 -11.91 -7.72
C VAL A 197 -1.68 -11.28 -9.06
N ARG A 198 -1.88 -12.02 -10.15
CA ARG A 198 -1.64 -11.55 -11.53
C ARG A 198 -2.75 -11.96 -12.47
N THR A 199 -3.09 -11.12 -13.44
CA THR A 199 -3.86 -11.56 -14.62
C THR A 199 -3.01 -12.53 -15.44
N ALA A 200 -3.48 -13.75 -15.61
CA ALA A 200 -2.86 -14.79 -16.43
C ALA A 200 -3.49 -14.90 -17.83
N GLY A 201 -4.74 -14.47 -17.99
CA GLY A 201 -5.40 -14.39 -19.29
C GLY A 201 -6.76 -13.67 -19.23
N GLN A 202 -7.31 -13.38 -20.40
CA GLN A 202 -8.69 -12.95 -20.60
C GLN A 202 -9.12 -13.34 -22.02
N GLY A 203 -10.42 -13.48 -22.26
CA GLY A 203 -10.96 -13.83 -23.57
C GLY A 203 -12.46 -13.56 -23.68
N TYR A 204 -13.05 -13.98 -24.79
CA TYR A 204 -14.42 -13.64 -25.21
C TYR A 204 -15.30 -14.87 -25.50
N GLU A 205 -14.72 -16.06 -25.63
CA GLU A 205 -15.45 -17.31 -25.85
C GLU A 205 -15.12 -18.30 -24.73
N LEU A 206 -16.15 -18.90 -24.11
CA LEU A 206 -15.95 -19.84 -23.00
C LEU A 206 -15.16 -21.10 -23.42
N ASP A 207 -15.14 -21.45 -24.70
CA ASP A 207 -14.35 -22.56 -25.23
C ASP A 207 -12.83 -22.31 -25.23
N GLU A 208 -12.38 -21.06 -25.06
CA GLU A 208 -10.97 -20.71 -24.83
C GLU A 208 -10.47 -21.13 -23.42
N LEU A 209 -11.39 -21.41 -22.49
CA LEU A 209 -11.04 -21.89 -21.15
C LEU A 209 -10.60 -23.36 -21.18
N ASP A 210 -9.69 -23.69 -20.27
CA ASP A 210 -9.29 -25.07 -20.01
C ASP A 210 -10.52 -25.88 -19.55
N PRO A 211 -10.73 -27.13 -20.01
CA PRO A 211 -11.79 -27.99 -19.48
C PRO A 211 -11.81 -28.09 -17.94
N ALA A 212 -10.64 -28.02 -17.28
CA ALA A 212 -10.54 -28.01 -15.82
C ALA A 212 -11.00 -26.69 -15.16
N ASP A 213 -11.13 -25.60 -15.93
CA ASP A 213 -11.70 -24.33 -15.47
C ASP A 213 -13.20 -24.21 -15.80
N ARG A 214 -13.75 -25.11 -16.64
CA ARG A 214 -15.17 -25.15 -17.06
C ARG A 214 -16.01 -26.10 -16.21
N VAL A 215 -15.83 -26.03 -14.90
CA VAL A 215 -16.57 -26.80 -13.89
C VAL A 215 -17.68 -25.96 -13.24
N GLU A 216 -18.49 -26.58 -12.38
CA GLU A 216 -19.48 -25.85 -11.58
C GLU A 216 -18.80 -24.80 -10.66
N ALA A 217 -19.50 -23.70 -10.38
CA ALA A 217 -18.97 -22.61 -9.57
C ALA A 217 -18.72 -23.09 -8.13
N ASN A 218 -17.52 -22.80 -7.59
CA ASN A 218 -17.15 -23.06 -6.20
C ASN A 218 -16.89 -21.77 -5.38
N ALA A 219 -17.19 -20.62 -5.98
CA ALA A 219 -17.15 -19.31 -5.34
C ALA A 219 -18.25 -18.40 -5.93
N VAL A 220 -18.57 -17.33 -5.20
CA VAL A 220 -19.55 -16.31 -5.57
C VAL A 220 -18.91 -14.93 -5.48
N ALA A 221 -19.17 -14.07 -6.48
CA ALA A 221 -18.77 -12.66 -6.47
C ALA A 221 -19.92 -11.74 -6.00
N ASP A 222 -19.59 -10.73 -5.20
CA ASP A 222 -20.54 -9.69 -4.78
C ASP A 222 -20.57 -8.48 -5.75
N GLU A 223 -21.39 -7.46 -5.43
CA GLU A 223 -21.51 -6.24 -6.25
C GLU A 223 -20.21 -5.38 -6.29
N TYR A 224 -19.30 -5.60 -5.35
CA TYR A 224 -17.98 -4.97 -5.25
C TYR A 224 -16.88 -5.81 -5.94
N GLY A 225 -17.24 -6.97 -6.49
CA GLY A 225 -16.32 -7.91 -7.13
C GLY A 225 -15.43 -8.66 -6.14
N SER A 226 -15.78 -8.65 -4.85
CA SER A 226 -15.16 -9.49 -3.82
C SER A 226 -15.70 -10.90 -3.93
N LEU A 227 -14.82 -11.89 -3.78
CA LEU A 227 -15.14 -13.31 -3.91
C LEU A 227 -15.33 -13.95 -2.53
N THR A 228 -16.21 -14.94 -2.45
CA THR A 228 -16.40 -15.81 -1.28
C THR A 228 -16.51 -17.26 -1.74
N PRO A 229 -16.00 -18.26 -0.99
CA PRO A 229 -16.30 -19.67 -1.26
C PRO A 229 -17.82 -19.93 -1.21
N ALA A 230 -18.29 -20.86 -2.05
CA ALA A 230 -19.69 -21.30 -2.08
C ALA A 230 -20.03 -22.33 -0.99
#